data_AF-G9ZG63-F1
#
_entry.id   AF-G9ZG63-F1
#
_cell.length_a   1.000
_cell.length_b   1.000
_cell.length_c   1.000
_cell.angle_alpha   90.00
_cell.angle_beta   90.00
_cell.angle_gamma   90.00
#
_symmetry.space_group_name_H-M   'P 1'
#
loop_
_entity.id
_entity.type
_entity.pdbx_description
1 polymer ?
#
loop_
_entity_poly.entity_id
_entity_poly.type
_entity_poly.pdbx_seq_one_letter_code
_entity_poly.pdbx_strand_id
1 'polypeptide(L)'
;MNTAIPVTEPAFVVCEKNGRCVLQLALPPGASLLADVVPPYDDALPLPDAVIDIDVARFAAALAVSQREDGLLHHVALRIDVSSASFAGDILSPCLYLFTGSQLDLELHFYDAAVDGNGEYFLDLSQCFPFAEADALQAWLESLLAQA
;
A
#
# COMPACT_ATOMS: atom_id res chain seq x y z
N MET A 1 -13.35 21.45 -1.30
CA MET A 1 -11.96 21.92 -1.21
C MET A 1 -11.19 20.70 -0.80
N ASN A 2 -10.37 20.12 -1.68
CA ASN A 2 -9.61 18.91 -1.34
C ASN A 2 -8.50 19.33 -0.40
N THR A 3 -8.56 18.85 0.83
CA THR A 3 -7.64 19.30 1.87
C THR A 3 -6.46 18.36 1.83
N ALA A 4 -5.39 18.77 1.13
CA ALA A 4 -4.13 18.05 1.20
C ALA A 4 -3.71 17.93 2.67
N ILE A 5 -3.48 16.70 3.14
CA ILE A 5 -3.02 16.45 4.50
C ILE A 5 -1.49 16.53 4.47
N PRO A 6 -0.84 17.17 5.46
CA PRO A 6 0.62 17.12 5.55
C PRO A 6 1.05 15.66 5.66
N VAL A 7 1.76 15.16 4.64
CA VAL A 7 2.31 13.81 4.66
C VAL A 7 3.38 13.76 5.73
N THR A 8 3.18 12.92 6.74
CA THR A 8 4.21 12.58 7.71
C THR A 8 5.20 11.60 7.07
N GLU A 9 6.50 11.78 7.31
CA GLU A 9 7.48 10.79 6.85
C GLU A 9 7.22 9.45 7.57
N PRO A 10 7.26 8.31 6.85
CA PRO A 10 7.67 8.13 5.45
C PRO A 10 6.54 8.37 4.42
N ALA A 11 6.89 8.89 3.24
CA ALA A 11 5.94 9.28 2.17
C ALA A 11 6.21 8.54 0.86
N PHE A 12 5.17 8.31 0.05
CA PHE A 12 5.35 7.81 -1.32
C PHE A 12 6.03 8.83 -2.22
N VAL A 13 7.04 8.39 -2.96
CA VAL A 13 7.69 9.16 -4.04
C VAL A 13 7.26 8.62 -5.40
N VAL A 14 7.06 9.52 -6.35
CA VAL A 14 6.76 9.16 -7.74
C VAL A 14 8.07 8.85 -8.47
N CYS A 15 8.15 7.70 -9.11
CA CYS A 15 9.31 7.29 -9.89
C CYS A 15 8.90 6.52 -11.15
N GLU A 16 9.86 6.30 -12.05
CA GLU A 16 9.67 5.44 -13.22
C GLU A 16 10.42 4.11 -13.03
N LYS A 17 9.72 2.99 -13.26
CA LYS A 17 10.31 1.64 -13.25
C LYS A 17 9.83 0.85 -14.44
N ASN A 18 10.78 0.34 -15.24
CA ASN A 18 10.49 -0.49 -16.43
C ASN A 18 9.47 0.18 -17.39
N GLY A 19 9.56 1.50 -17.57
CA GLY A 19 8.65 2.27 -18.42
C GLY A 19 7.26 2.51 -17.84
N ARG A 20 7.10 2.41 -16.51
CA ARG A 20 5.83 2.63 -15.81
C ARG A 20 5.99 3.64 -14.69
N CYS A 21 4.97 4.47 -14.50
CA CYS A 21 4.85 5.36 -13.36
C CYS A 21 4.48 4.55 -12.10
N VAL A 22 5.32 4.65 -11.07
CA VAL A 22 5.25 3.86 -9.84
C VAL A 22 5.33 4.78 -8.62
N LEU A 23 4.48 4.53 -7.64
CA LEU A 23 4.64 5.08 -6.29
C LEU A 23 5.54 4.14 -5.50
N GLN A 24 6.65 4.67 -4.99
CA GLN A 24 7.57 3.93 -4.15
C GLN A 24 7.55 4.48 -2.72
N LEU A 25 7.43 3.59 -1.74
CA LEU A 25 7.64 3.89 -0.32
C LEU A 25 8.82 3.05 0.18
N ALA A 26 9.85 3.73 0.66
CA ALA A 26 11.01 3.09 1.28
C ALA A 26 10.91 3.20 2.79
N LEU A 27 10.92 2.05 3.46
CA LEU A 27 10.92 1.88 4.91
C LEU A 27 12.28 1.33 5.34
N PRO A 28 13.27 2.20 5.62
CA PRO A 28 14.58 1.75 6.10
C PRO A 28 14.48 1.16 7.52
N PRO A 29 15.52 0.44 7.98
CA PRO A 29 15.58 -0.05 9.36
C PRO A 29 15.33 1.06 10.39
N GLY A 30 14.40 0.81 11.30
CA GLY A 30 14.00 1.75 12.34
C GLY A 30 12.98 2.81 11.92
N ALA A 31 12.45 2.75 10.69
CA ALA A 31 11.29 3.56 10.31
C ALA A 31 10.11 3.31 11.25
N SER A 32 9.46 4.38 11.72
CA SER A 32 8.38 4.29 12.71
C SER A 32 7.23 3.41 12.24
N LEU A 33 6.90 3.47 10.95
CA LEU A 33 5.82 2.69 10.34
C LEU A 33 6.07 1.17 10.41
N LEU A 34 7.32 0.72 10.51
CA LEU A 34 7.63 -0.71 10.69
C LEU A 34 7.19 -1.22 12.07
N ALA A 35 7.08 -0.35 13.07
CA ALA A 35 6.56 -0.72 14.39
C ALA A 35 5.03 -0.94 14.39
N ASP A 36 4.34 -0.43 13.37
CA ASP A 36 2.89 -0.56 13.19
C ASP A 36 2.53 -1.78 12.32
N VAL A 37 3.53 -2.51 11.79
CA VAL A 37 3.28 -3.78 11.09
C VAL A 37 2.75 -4.78 12.09
N VAL A 38 1.54 -5.24 11.88
CA VAL A 38 0.91 -6.23 12.75
C VAL A 38 1.19 -7.63 12.20
N PRO A 39 1.88 -8.48 12.98
CA PRO A 39 2.19 -9.83 12.56
C PRO A 39 0.95 -10.75 12.64
N PRO A 40 0.94 -11.86 11.90
CA PRO A 40 -0.15 -12.84 11.93
C PRO A 40 -0.27 -13.59 13.28
N TYR A 41 0.80 -13.62 14.09
CA TYR A 41 0.85 -14.24 15.41
C TYR A 41 2.06 -13.70 16.22
N ASP A 42 2.07 -13.91 17.54
CA ASP A 42 3.01 -13.27 18.48
C ASP A 42 4.50 -13.51 18.18
N ASP A 43 4.86 -14.69 17.67
CA ASP A 43 6.24 -15.10 17.40
C ASP A 43 6.63 -14.99 15.91
N ALA A 44 5.86 -14.26 15.10
CA ALA A 44 6.17 -14.11 13.68
C ALA A 44 7.46 -13.28 13.47
N LEU A 45 8.13 -13.49 12.33
CA LEU A 45 9.36 -12.76 12.01
C LEU A 45 9.04 -11.27 11.84
N PRO A 46 9.74 -10.36 12.52
CA PRO A 46 9.51 -8.93 12.33
C PRO A 46 9.96 -8.51 10.93
N LEU A 47 9.29 -7.52 10.34
CA LEU A 47 9.72 -6.89 9.09
C LEU A 47 10.74 -5.78 9.39
N PRO A 48 12.04 -5.96 9.08
CA PRO A 48 13.08 -5.03 9.52
C PRO A 48 13.26 -3.84 8.58
N ASP A 49 12.89 -3.99 7.32
CA ASP A 49 12.93 -2.99 6.26
C ASP A 49 11.98 -3.41 5.13
N ALA A 50 11.53 -2.45 4.32
CA ALA A 50 10.74 -2.75 3.14
C ALA A 50 10.86 -1.67 2.06
N VAL A 51 10.70 -2.07 0.81
CA VAL A 51 10.43 -1.20 -0.33
C VAL A 51 9.12 -1.66 -0.94
N ILE A 52 8.13 -0.77 -0.94
CA ILE A 52 6.78 -1.00 -1.45
C ILE A 52 6.63 -0.21 -2.75
N ASP A 53 6.31 -0.90 -3.83
CA ASP A 53 6.12 -0.32 -5.15
C ASP A 53 4.68 -0.58 -5.65
N ILE A 54 4.00 0.50 -6.05
CA ILE A 54 2.62 0.46 -6.54
C ILE A 54 2.58 1.07 -7.94
N ASP A 55 2.18 0.27 -8.94
CA ASP A 55 1.92 0.75 -10.30
C ASP A 55 0.73 1.73 -10.29
N VAL A 56 0.96 2.98 -10.68
CA VAL A 56 -0.04 4.06 -10.59
C VAL A 56 -1.27 3.75 -11.45
N ALA A 57 -1.07 3.18 -12.64
CA ALA A 57 -2.17 2.90 -13.57
C ALA A 57 -3.08 1.81 -13.01
N ARG A 58 -2.49 0.77 -12.42
CA ARG A 58 -3.25 -0.29 -11.74
C ARG A 58 -3.94 0.22 -10.48
N PHE A 59 -3.29 1.11 -9.74
CA PHE A 59 -3.89 1.68 -8.54
C PHE A 59 -5.10 2.57 -8.85
N ALA A 60 -4.98 3.46 -9.84
CA ALA A 60 -6.10 4.29 -10.31
C ALA A 60 -7.27 3.42 -10.80
N ALA A 61 -6.99 2.30 -11.49
CA ALA A 61 -8.02 1.38 -11.93
C ALA A 61 -8.69 0.65 -10.75
N ALA A 62 -7.91 0.19 -9.76
CA ALA A 62 -8.45 -0.48 -8.58
C ALA A 62 -9.32 0.45 -7.72
N LEU A 63 -8.88 1.70 -7.55
CA LEU A 63 -9.62 2.72 -6.81
C LEU A 63 -10.94 3.08 -7.51
N ALA A 64 -10.92 3.25 -8.83
CA ALA A 64 -12.16 3.45 -9.58
C ALA A 64 -13.16 2.28 -9.43
N VAL A 65 -12.66 1.04 -9.33
CA VAL A 65 -13.52 -0.12 -9.04
C VAL A 65 -14.04 -0.08 -7.60
N SER A 66 -13.22 0.23 -6.60
CA SER A 66 -13.66 0.27 -5.20
C SER A 66 -14.75 1.33 -4.99
N GLN A 67 -14.62 2.49 -5.65
CA GLN A 67 -15.64 3.55 -5.61
C GLN A 67 -16.94 3.14 -6.32
N ARG A 68 -16.84 2.47 -7.47
CA ARG A 68 -18.02 2.04 -8.24
C ARG A 68 -18.83 0.96 -7.51
N GLU A 69 -18.13 0.08 -6.80
CA GLU A 69 -18.74 -1.06 -6.09
C GLU A 69 -18.95 -0.77 -4.58
N ASP A 70 -18.97 0.50 -4.17
CA ASP A 70 -19.22 0.90 -2.78
C ASP A 70 -20.56 0.33 -2.27
N GLY A 71 -20.51 -0.29 -1.10
CA GLY A 71 -21.62 -1.02 -0.50
C GLY A 71 -21.92 -2.40 -1.08
N LEU A 72 -21.20 -2.86 -2.12
CA LEU A 72 -21.35 -4.19 -2.72
C LEU A 72 -20.17 -5.11 -2.39
N LEU A 73 -18.94 -4.59 -2.47
CA LEU A 73 -17.73 -5.29 -2.05
C LEU A 73 -17.35 -4.87 -0.63
N HIS A 74 -16.42 -5.60 -0.02
CA HIS A 74 -15.76 -5.16 1.22
C HIS A 74 -14.47 -4.41 0.91
N HIS A 75 -13.72 -4.89 -0.09
CA HIS A 75 -12.48 -4.30 -0.57
C HIS A 75 -12.18 -4.74 -2.01
N VAL A 76 -11.28 -4.03 -2.67
CA VAL A 76 -10.63 -4.43 -3.91
C VAL A 76 -9.16 -4.72 -3.60
N ALA A 77 -8.70 -5.93 -3.92
CA ALA A 77 -7.29 -6.31 -3.75
C ALA A 77 -6.47 -5.98 -5.00
N LEU A 78 -5.45 -5.15 -4.85
CA LEU A 78 -4.46 -4.82 -5.87
C LEU A 78 -3.15 -5.52 -5.55
N ARG A 79 -2.69 -6.43 -6.42
CA ARG A 79 -1.35 -7.00 -6.29
C ARG A 79 -0.29 -5.92 -6.53
N ILE A 80 0.65 -5.80 -5.60
CA ILE A 80 1.76 -4.82 -5.62
C ILE A 80 3.09 -5.55 -5.51
N ASP A 81 4.20 -4.81 -5.56
CA ASP A 81 5.53 -5.37 -5.33
C ASP A 81 6.04 -4.90 -3.97
N VAL A 82 6.50 -5.84 -3.14
CA VAL A 82 7.13 -5.54 -1.85
C VAL A 82 8.39 -6.37 -1.75
N SER A 83 9.48 -5.73 -1.35
CA SER A 83 10.78 -6.38 -1.16
C SER A 83 11.42 -5.91 0.13
N SER A 84 12.23 -6.77 0.73
CA SER A 84 13.04 -6.47 1.90
C SER A 84 14.42 -7.08 1.71
N ALA A 85 15.46 -6.35 2.07
CA ALA A 85 16.84 -6.83 1.98
C ALA A 85 17.22 -7.70 3.20
N SER A 86 16.58 -7.48 4.34
CA SER A 86 16.95 -8.12 5.60
C SER A 86 15.84 -8.97 6.22
N PHE A 87 14.66 -9.05 5.61
CA PHE A 87 13.61 -9.94 6.09
C PHE A 87 14.09 -11.39 6.04
N ALA A 88 13.93 -12.08 7.17
CA ALA A 88 14.43 -13.45 7.33
C ALA A 88 13.51 -14.50 6.68
N GLY A 89 12.25 -14.13 6.40
CA GLY A 89 11.29 -14.95 5.65
C GLY A 89 11.20 -14.53 4.18
N ASP A 90 10.17 -15.03 3.50
CA ASP A 90 9.91 -14.71 2.10
C ASP A 90 8.57 -13.97 1.96
N ILE A 91 8.59 -12.74 1.44
CA ILE A 91 7.37 -11.94 1.22
C ILE A 91 6.60 -12.52 0.02
N LEU A 92 5.44 -13.12 0.28
CA LEU A 92 4.58 -13.70 -0.73
C LEU A 92 3.27 -12.93 -0.90
N SER A 93 2.84 -12.87 -2.16
CA SER A 93 1.56 -12.30 -2.60
C SER A 93 1.18 -10.96 -1.94
N PRO A 94 2.09 -9.96 -1.92
CA PRO A 94 1.75 -8.67 -1.36
C PRO A 94 0.60 -8.02 -2.15
N CYS A 95 -0.41 -7.59 -1.42
CA CYS A 95 -1.61 -6.95 -1.93
C CYS A 95 -1.89 -5.68 -1.14
N LEU A 96 -2.26 -4.62 -1.85
CA LEU A 96 -2.90 -3.45 -1.27
C LEU A 96 -4.41 -3.68 -1.31
N TYR A 97 -5.04 -3.72 -0.15
CA TYR A 97 -6.49 -3.78 -0.02
C TYR A 97 -7.05 -2.36 0.04
N LEU A 98 -7.93 -2.06 -0.91
CA LEU A 98 -8.66 -0.80 -0.97
C LEU A 98 -10.07 -1.06 -0.42
N PHE A 99 -10.32 -0.70 0.84
CA PHE A 99 -11.63 -0.92 1.43
C PHE A 99 -12.66 0.03 0.81
N THR A 100 -13.85 -0.51 0.56
CA THR A 100 -14.96 0.25 0.00
C THR A 100 -15.70 0.94 1.13
N GLY A 101 -15.62 2.27 1.16
CA GLY A 101 -16.30 3.09 2.16
C GLY A 101 -16.09 4.58 1.89
N SER A 102 -16.69 5.41 2.74
CA SER A 102 -16.62 6.87 2.62
C SER A 102 -15.28 7.47 3.03
N GLN A 103 -14.47 6.72 3.77
CA GLN A 103 -13.11 7.07 4.14
C GLN A 103 -12.13 6.19 3.38
N LEU A 104 -11.01 6.79 2.96
CA LEU A 104 -9.92 6.04 2.36
C LEU A 104 -9.26 5.16 3.42
N ASP A 105 -9.31 3.86 3.19
CA ASP A 105 -8.68 2.85 4.03
C ASP A 105 -7.91 1.88 3.11
N LEU A 106 -6.60 1.85 3.32
CA LEU A 106 -5.61 1.21 2.45
C LEU A 106 -4.64 0.39 3.30
N GLU A 107 -4.75 -0.93 3.21
CA GLU A 107 -3.91 -1.84 3.98
C GLU A 107 -3.00 -2.66 3.05
N LEU A 108 -1.72 -2.72 3.36
CA LEU A 108 -0.82 -3.71 2.79
C LEU A 108 -0.98 -5.03 3.53
N HIS A 109 -1.19 -6.10 2.78
CA HIS A 109 -1.28 -7.48 3.25
C HIS A 109 -0.24 -8.35 2.55
N PHE A 110 0.47 -9.21 3.29
CA PHE A 110 1.39 -10.19 2.71
C PHE A 110 1.58 -11.42 3.62
N TYR A 111 2.13 -12.50 3.05
CA TYR A 111 2.39 -13.76 3.75
C TYR A 111 3.89 -14.04 3.84
N ASP A 112 4.31 -14.84 4.81
CA ASP A 112 5.65 -15.44 4.87
C ASP A 112 5.61 -16.90 4.37
N ALA A 113 6.40 -17.22 3.35
CA ALA A 113 6.46 -18.58 2.78
C ALA A 113 6.96 -19.65 3.76
N ALA A 114 7.77 -19.27 4.75
CA ALA A 114 8.46 -20.20 5.64
C ALA A 114 7.53 -20.85 6.67
N VAL A 115 6.28 -20.40 6.76
CA VAL A 115 5.34 -20.79 7.81
C VAL A 115 4.12 -21.45 7.17
N ASP A 116 3.97 -22.76 7.40
CA ASP A 116 2.72 -23.51 7.15
C ASP A 116 1.66 -23.01 8.17
N GLY A 117 1.07 -21.83 7.94
CA GLY A 117 0.19 -21.19 8.94
C GLY A 117 -0.69 -20.06 8.39
N ASN A 118 -1.93 -20.04 8.86
CA ASN A 118 -3.02 -19.16 8.41
C ASN A 118 -2.91 -17.76 9.03
N GLY A 119 -2.38 -16.78 8.31
CA GLY A 119 -2.48 -15.38 8.68
C GLY A 119 -1.63 -14.48 7.78
N GLU A 120 -2.05 -13.24 7.60
CA GLU A 120 -1.33 -12.22 6.85
C GLU A 120 -0.72 -11.19 7.81
N TYR A 121 0.46 -10.69 7.45
CA TYR A 121 0.95 -9.44 8.01
C TYR A 121 0.09 -8.32 7.45
N PHE A 122 -0.27 -7.35 8.27
CA PHE A 122 -0.97 -6.16 7.80
C PHE A 122 -0.27 -4.86 8.21
N LEU A 123 -0.41 -3.84 7.38
CA LEU A 123 0.08 -2.49 7.64
C LEU A 123 -0.85 -1.45 6.99
N ASP A 124 -1.38 -0.52 7.79
CA ASP A 124 -2.14 0.63 7.28
C ASP A 124 -1.19 1.63 6.59
N LEU A 125 -1.45 1.90 5.31
CA LEU A 125 -0.70 2.83 4.47
C LEU A 125 -1.48 4.12 4.17
N SER A 126 -2.69 4.28 4.68
CA SER A 126 -3.59 5.40 4.36
C SER A 126 -2.92 6.76 4.64
N GLN A 127 -2.14 6.85 5.72
CA GLN A 127 -1.44 8.08 6.11
C GLN A 127 -0.20 8.39 5.25
N CYS A 128 0.28 7.43 4.46
CA CYS A 128 1.41 7.64 3.55
C CYS A 128 1.01 8.36 2.25
N PHE A 129 -0.30 8.51 2.00
CA PHE A 129 -0.83 9.17 0.82
C PHE A 129 -1.16 10.66 1.08
N PRO A 130 -1.06 11.53 0.06
CA PRO A 130 -1.30 12.96 0.22
C PRO A 130 -2.76 13.38 0.44
N PHE A 131 -3.71 12.45 0.30
CA PHE A 131 -5.14 12.70 0.38
C PHE A 131 -5.85 11.58 1.15
N ALA A 132 -6.76 11.93 2.06
CA ALA A 132 -7.63 10.98 2.77
C ALA A 132 -8.99 10.74 2.07
N GLU A 133 -9.28 11.50 1.01
CA GLU A 133 -10.53 11.37 0.25
C GLU A 133 -10.26 10.59 -1.04
N ALA A 134 -11.05 9.56 -1.31
CA ALA A 134 -10.87 8.69 -2.49
C ALA A 134 -10.91 9.48 -3.81
N ASP A 135 -11.83 10.45 -3.96
CA ASP A 135 -11.92 11.29 -5.16
C ASP A 135 -10.67 12.16 -5.37
N ALA A 136 -10.10 12.69 -4.29
CA ALA A 136 -8.90 13.49 -4.33
C ALA A 136 -7.68 12.63 -4.68
N LEU A 137 -7.59 11.43 -4.10
CA LEU A 137 -6.56 10.46 -4.43
C LEU A 137 -6.66 10.01 -5.90
N GLN A 138 -7.86 9.70 -6.38
CA GLN A 138 -8.11 9.32 -7.77
C GLN A 138 -7.63 10.40 -8.75
N ALA A 139 -8.04 11.66 -8.54
CA ALA A 139 -7.63 12.78 -9.37
C ALA A 139 -6.11 12.99 -9.36
N TRP A 140 -5.46 12.77 -8.21
CA TRP A 140 -4.00 12.84 -8.12
C TRP A 140 -3.33 11.71 -8.92
N LEU A 141 -3.76 10.46 -8.77
CA LEU A 141 -3.22 9.33 -9.52
C LEU A 141 -3.35 9.54 -11.04
N GLU A 142 -4.52 10.01 -11.50
CA GLU A 142 -4.75 10.35 -12.91
C GLU A 142 -3.84 11.48 -13.39
N SER A 143 -3.59 12.49 -12.56
CA SER A 143 -2.65 13.57 -12.89
C SER A 143 -1.22 13.09 -13.08
N LEU A 144 -0.79 12.05 -12.35
CA LEU A 144 0.53 11.44 -12.51
C LEU A 144 0.62 10.66 -13.82
N LEU A 145 -0.45 9.97 -14.22
CA LEU A 145 -0.51 9.24 -15.49
C LEU A 145 -0.49 10.18 -16.70
N ALA A 146 -1.12 11.36 -16.59
CA ALA A 146 -1.10 12.35 -17.66
C ALA A 146 0.28 13.00 -17.88
N GLN A 147 1.18 12.87 -16.91
CA GLN A 147 2.56 13.40 -16.95
C GLN A 147 3.60 12.34 -17.35
N ALA A 148 3.22 11.07 -17.37
CA ALA A 148 4.08 9.92 -17.66
C ALA A 148 4.15 9.58 -19.16
#